data_AF-A0A7S0M7P7-F1
#
_entry.id   AF-A0A7S0M7P7-F1
#
_cell.length_a   1.000
_cell.length_b   1.000
_cell.length_c   1.000
_cell.angle_alpha   90.00
_cell.angle_beta   90.00
_cell.angle_gamma   90.00
#
_symmetry.space_group_name_H-M   'P 1'
#
loop_
_entity.id
_entity.type
_entity.pdbx_description
1 polymer ?
#
loop_
_entity_poly.entity_id
_entity_poly.type
_entity_poly.pdbx_seq_one_letter_code
_entity_poly.pdbx_strand_id
1 'polypeptide(L)'
;RPLLSRLDFTALEYSEEDLAVIAAHIFYEIEVDVRLNIPRSAVQNFILSVWGCMLDNPYHNWTHVVDVTQTVYSLAVQSGVLAGLTGTQRLALFLAALCHDLEHPGVTAAYLLKSQSALAACYRRDPALLERHHSLRAFELMSCHDIGLLQSLTAEERVEVSSLVRDVIMATDMSRHAAFCAATAAATAAATAAAT
;
A
#
# COMPACT_ATOMS: atom_id res chain seq x y z
N ARG A 1 15.60 -5.15 14.96
CA ARG A 1 14.33 -5.81 15.35
C ARG A 1 13.40 -4.90 16.17
N PRO A 2 13.80 -4.23 17.28
CA PRO A 2 12.90 -3.34 18.03
C PRO A 2 12.58 -1.99 17.36
N LEU A 3 13.33 -1.59 16.33
CA LEU A 3 13.23 -0.25 15.73
C LEU A 3 12.07 -0.13 14.71
N LEU A 4 11.82 -1.17 13.90
CA LEU A 4 10.78 -1.11 12.86
C LEU A 4 9.35 -1.09 13.42
N SER A 5 9.14 -1.54 14.64
CA SER A 5 7.82 -1.52 15.28
C SER A 5 7.53 -0.21 16.04
N ARG A 6 8.42 0.79 15.95
CA ARG A 6 8.26 2.08 16.63
C ARG A 6 7.83 3.16 15.65
N LEU A 7 7.09 4.13 16.15
CA LEU A 7 6.65 5.30 15.36
C LEU A 7 7.71 6.41 15.28
N ASP A 8 8.84 6.27 15.98
CA ASP A 8 9.99 7.17 15.88
C ASP A 8 11.04 6.69 14.85
N PHE A 9 10.71 5.66 14.07
CA PHE A 9 11.49 5.28 12.89
C PHE A 9 11.50 6.43 11.88
N THR A 10 12.66 6.68 11.25
CA THR A 10 12.82 7.75 10.26
C THR A 10 13.35 7.19 8.96
N ALA A 11 12.52 7.09 7.92
CA ALA A 11 12.94 6.58 6.61
C ALA A 11 14.05 7.42 5.97
N LEU A 12 14.13 8.72 6.30
CA LEU A 12 15.13 9.65 5.77
C LEU A 12 16.57 9.36 6.23
N GLU A 13 16.76 8.51 7.25
CA GLU A 13 18.09 8.13 7.74
C GLU A 13 18.74 6.99 6.93
N TYR A 14 18.04 6.46 5.92
CA TYR A 14 18.44 5.28 5.15
C TYR A 14 18.63 5.61 3.67
N SER A 15 19.51 4.87 2.99
CA SER A 15 19.58 4.93 1.52
C SER A 15 18.38 4.26 0.87
N GLU A 16 18.15 4.50 -0.42
CA GLU A 16 17.04 3.86 -1.15
C GLU A 16 17.18 2.33 -1.21
N GLU A 17 18.41 1.81 -1.32
CA GLU A 17 18.70 0.38 -1.24
C GLU A 17 18.37 -0.19 0.14
N ASP A 18 18.75 0.51 1.21
CA ASP A 18 18.43 0.10 2.58
C ASP A 18 16.91 0.09 2.79
N LEU A 19 16.18 1.06 2.22
CA LEU A 19 14.72 1.10 2.25
C LEU A 19 14.08 -0.10 1.54
N ALA A 20 14.66 -0.58 0.44
CA ALA A 20 14.21 -1.82 -0.21
C ALA A 20 14.43 -3.05 0.68
N VAL A 21 15.55 -3.12 1.40
CA VAL A 21 15.81 -4.18 2.38
C VAL A 21 14.83 -4.09 3.55
N ILE A 22 14.53 -2.90 4.04
CA ILE A 22 13.57 -2.65 5.12
C ILE A 22 12.16 -3.08 4.71
N ALA A 23 11.71 -2.69 3.51
CA ALA A 23 10.43 -3.13 2.96
C ALA A 23 10.35 -4.66 2.88
N ALA A 24 11.40 -5.34 2.38
CA ALA A 24 11.43 -6.79 2.34
C ALA A 24 11.37 -7.42 3.75
N HIS A 25 12.07 -6.83 4.72
CA HIS A 25 12.03 -7.27 6.12
C HIS A 25 10.62 -7.16 6.72
N ILE A 26 9.90 -6.07 6.45
CA ILE A 26 8.50 -5.89 6.88
C ILE A 26 7.63 -7.02 6.32
N PHE A 27 7.75 -7.33 5.02
CA PHE A 27 6.99 -8.41 4.38
C PHE A 27 7.28 -9.80 5.00
N TYR A 28 8.51 -10.05 5.41
CA TYR A 28 8.86 -11.30 6.09
C TYR A 28 8.33 -11.36 7.54
N GLU A 29 8.33 -10.23 8.26
CA GLU A 29 7.84 -10.17 9.64
C GLU A 29 6.30 -10.27 9.72
N ILE A 30 5.57 -9.91 8.65
CA ILE A 30 4.12 -10.18 8.54
C ILE A 30 3.80 -11.60 8.03
N GLU A 31 4.84 -12.39 7.72
CA GLU A 31 4.82 -13.80 7.36
C GLU A 31 4.04 -14.14 6.08
N VAL A 32 3.98 -13.23 5.10
CA VAL A 32 3.25 -13.53 3.84
C VAL A 32 3.92 -14.62 3.02
N ASP A 33 5.25 -14.77 3.12
CA ASP A 33 6.02 -15.83 2.48
C ASP A 33 5.61 -17.20 3.02
N VAL A 34 5.49 -17.34 4.33
CA VAL A 34 5.11 -18.61 4.99
C VAL A 34 3.61 -18.87 4.87
N ARG A 35 2.76 -17.86 5.09
CA ARG A 35 1.30 -18.01 5.14
C ARG A 35 0.67 -18.28 3.78
N LEU A 36 1.25 -17.74 2.70
CA LEU A 36 0.73 -17.85 1.34
C LEU A 36 1.66 -18.62 0.40
N ASN A 37 2.73 -19.21 0.94
CA ASN A 37 3.75 -19.93 0.18
C ASN A 37 4.34 -19.09 -0.98
N ILE A 38 4.47 -17.78 -0.76
CA ILE A 38 5.03 -16.85 -1.76
C ILE A 38 6.57 -16.91 -1.65
N PRO A 39 7.30 -17.21 -2.73
CA PRO A 39 8.75 -17.20 -2.71
C PRO A 39 9.28 -15.83 -2.30
N ARG A 40 10.27 -15.79 -1.39
CA ARG A 40 10.91 -14.52 -0.97
C ARG A 40 11.48 -13.72 -2.14
N SER A 41 11.94 -14.41 -3.19
CA SER A 41 12.39 -13.79 -4.43
C SER A 41 11.26 -13.06 -5.16
N ALA A 42 10.03 -13.58 -5.15
CA ALA A 42 8.88 -12.91 -5.76
C ALA A 42 8.51 -11.64 -5.00
N VAL A 43 8.58 -11.67 -3.67
CA VAL A 43 8.42 -10.48 -2.81
C VAL A 43 9.49 -9.43 -3.13
N GLN A 44 10.76 -9.84 -3.20
CA GLN A 44 11.88 -8.94 -3.53
C GLN A 44 11.74 -8.34 -4.93
N ASN A 45 11.44 -9.17 -5.94
CA ASN A 45 11.23 -8.72 -7.31
C ASN A 45 10.09 -7.69 -7.39
N PHE A 46 9.00 -7.93 -6.65
CA PHE A 46 7.90 -6.98 -6.59
C PHE A 46 8.32 -5.65 -5.98
N ILE A 47 9.01 -5.66 -4.83
CA ILE A 47 9.52 -4.46 -4.15
C ILE A 47 10.45 -3.65 -5.08
N LEU A 48 11.39 -4.32 -5.75
CA LEU A 48 12.29 -3.67 -6.71
C LEU A 48 11.54 -3.11 -7.93
N SER A 49 10.47 -3.77 -8.37
CA SER A 49 9.62 -3.28 -9.46
C SER A 49 8.82 -2.04 -9.04
N VAL A 50 8.32 -2.00 -7.81
CA VAL A 50 7.67 -0.81 -7.26
C VAL A 50 8.66 0.34 -7.16
N TRP A 51 9.84 0.11 -6.57
CA TRP A 51 10.90 1.13 -6.46
C TRP A 51 11.28 1.69 -7.84
N GLY A 52 11.48 0.83 -8.84
CA GLY A 52 11.78 1.24 -10.22
C GLY A 52 10.67 2.06 -10.92
N CYS A 53 9.44 2.02 -10.41
CA CYS A 53 8.32 2.84 -10.88
C CYS A 53 8.13 4.14 -10.09
N MET A 54 8.86 4.34 -8.98
CA MET A 54 8.78 5.60 -8.23
C MET A 54 9.53 6.71 -8.96
N LEU A 55 8.93 7.91 -8.94
CA LEU A 55 9.52 9.10 -9.54
C LEU A 55 10.28 9.90 -8.48
N ASP A 56 11.32 10.60 -8.93
CA ASP A 56 12.13 11.50 -8.10
C ASP A 56 11.37 12.81 -7.80
N ASN A 57 10.34 12.70 -6.98
CA ASN A 57 9.59 13.83 -6.45
C ASN A 57 10.15 14.27 -5.09
N PRO A 58 9.98 15.55 -4.70
CA PRO A 58 10.38 15.99 -3.36
C PRO A 58 9.67 15.30 -2.19
N TYR A 59 8.48 14.72 -2.42
CA TYR A 59 7.68 14.06 -1.36
C TYR A 59 7.13 12.70 -1.79
N HIS A 60 6.25 12.62 -2.80
CA HIS A 60 5.66 11.36 -3.28
C HIS A 60 6.68 10.50 -4.05
N ASN A 61 7.66 9.96 -3.33
CA ASN A 61 8.81 9.22 -3.82
C ASN A 61 8.96 7.89 -3.06
N TRP A 62 10.02 7.15 -3.37
CA TRP A 62 10.30 5.86 -2.74
C TRP A 62 10.39 5.91 -1.22
N THR A 63 11.01 6.97 -0.67
CA THR A 63 11.13 7.14 0.78
C THR A 63 9.77 7.27 1.45
N HIS A 64 8.86 8.07 0.89
CA HIS A 64 7.50 8.24 1.41
C HIS A 64 6.71 6.92 1.45
N VAL A 65 6.72 6.14 0.36
CA VAL A 65 5.94 4.89 0.35
C VAL A 65 6.49 3.83 1.32
N VAL A 66 7.81 3.81 1.55
CA VAL A 66 8.41 2.92 2.57
C VAL A 66 8.13 3.44 3.99
N ASP A 67 8.15 4.75 4.22
CA ASP A 67 7.77 5.36 5.51
C ASP A 67 6.31 5.04 5.88
N VAL A 68 5.39 5.17 4.92
CA VAL A 68 3.98 4.77 5.09
C VAL A 68 3.87 3.27 5.38
N THR A 69 4.57 2.43 4.62
CA THR A 69 4.59 0.97 4.82
C THR A 69 5.09 0.59 6.21
N GLN A 70 6.15 1.25 6.69
CA GLN A 70 6.68 1.05 8.03
C GLN A 70 5.73 1.56 9.10
N THR A 71 5.08 2.70 8.90
CA THR A 71 4.07 3.24 9.84
C THR A 71 2.90 2.26 9.98
N VAL A 72 2.39 1.72 8.87
CA VAL A 72 1.35 0.68 8.86
C VAL A 72 1.83 -0.58 9.62
N TYR A 73 3.07 -1.02 9.41
CA TYR A 73 3.66 -2.13 10.14
C TYR A 73 3.69 -1.87 11.66
N SER A 74 4.22 -0.72 12.06
CA SER A 74 4.31 -0.29 13.46
C SER A 74 2.94 -0.27 14.14
N LEU A 75 1.94 0.36 13.52
CA LEU A 75 0.57 0.39 14.03
C LEU A 75 -0.05 -1.01 14.10
N ALA A 76 0.19 -1.85 13.09
CA ALA A 76 -0.38 -3.19 13.04
C ALA A 76 0.20 -4.12 14.12
N VAL A 77 1.50 -3.99 14.42
CA VAL A 77 2.17 -4.71 15.50
C VAL A 77 1.71 -4.20 16.86
N GLN A 78 1.71 -2.88 17.08
CA GLN A 78 1.35 -2.29 18.38
C GLN A 78 -0.12 -2.52 18.77
N SER A 79 -1.03 -2.48 17.79
CA SER A 79 -2.45 -2.77 18.01
C SER A 79 -2.76 -4.27 18.12
N GLY A 80 -1.84 -5.15 17.69
CA GLY A 80 -2.08 -6.58 17.58
C GLY A 80 -3.04 -6.99 16.46
N VAL A 81 -3.47 -6.05 15.58
CA VAL A 81 -4.47 -6.31 14.54
C VAL A 81 -4.05 -7.42 13.57
N LEU A 82 -2.73 -7.61 13.36
CA LEU A 82 -2.22 -8.68 12.50
C LEU A 82 -2.75 -10.06 12.90
N ALA A 83 -2.96 -10.32 14.19
CA ALA A 83 -3.48 -11.60 14.68
C ALA A 83 -4.90 -11.91 14.16
N GLY A 84 -5.69 -10.88 13.85
CA GLY A 84 -7.05 -11.02 13.31
C GLY A 84 -7.11 -11.04 11.77
N LEU A 85 -6.01 -10.78 11.07
CA LEU A 85 -5.97 -10.73 9.61
C LEU A 85 -5.55 -12.07 9.00
N THR A 86 -6.22 -12.47 7.91
CA THR A 86 -5.81 -13.59 7.07
C THR A 86 -4.50 -13.29 6.34
N GLY A 87 -3.86 -14.33 5.76
CA GLY A 87 -2.66 -14.13 4.92
C GLY A 87 -2.92 -13.17 3.76
N THR A 88 -4.06 -13.31 3.07
CA THR A 88 -4.46 -12.45 1.94
C THR A 88 -4.72 -11.00 2.38
N GLN A 89 -5.37 -10.79 3.53
CA GLN A 89 -5.60 -9.45 4.08
C GLN A 89 -4.31 -8.76 4.50
N ARG A 90 -3.37 -9.48 5.12
CA ARG A 90 -2.04 -8.95 5.42
C ARG A 90 -1.32 -8.57 4.13
N LEU A 91 -1.26 -9.47 3.15
CA LEU A 91 -0.63 -9.19 1.87
C LEU A 91 -1.24 -7.93 1.22
N ALA A 92 -2.57 -7.86 1.13
CA ALA A 92 -3.25 -6.73 0.52
C ALA A 92 -2.98 -5.40 1.24
N LEU A 93 -3.00 -5.38 2.57
CA LEU A 93 -2.72 -4.17 3.35
C LEU A 93 -1.32 -3.60 3.07
N PHE A 94 -0.30 -4.47 3.07
CA PHE A 94 1.08 -4.03 2.88
C PHE A 94 1.44 -3.76 1.41
N LEU A 95 0.82 -4.46 0.47
CA LEU A 95 0.92 -4.11 -0.95
C LEU A 95 0.27 -2.76 -1.23
N ALA A 96 -0.91 -2.49 -0.66
CA ALA A 96 -1.58 -1.21 -0.82
C ALA A 96 -0.73 -0.06 -0.25
N ALA A 97 -0.17 -0.22 0.95
CA ALA A 97 0.70 0.79 1.58
C ALA A 97 1.92 1.12 0.70
N LEU A 98 2.60 0.09 0.17
CA LEU A 98 3.79 0.26 -0.66
C LEU A 98 3.48 0.87 -2.03
N CYS A 99 2.27 0.63 -2.56
CA CYS A 99 1.89 1.01 -3.92
C CYS A 99 1.01 2.27 -4.02
N HIS A 100 0.58 2.85 -2.90
CA HIS A 100 -0.51 3.84 -2.91
C HIS A 100 -0.24 5.11 -3.72
N ASP A 101 1.03 5.44 -3.96
CA ASP A 101 1.48 6.60 -4.76
C ASP A 101 2.35 6.19 -5.97
N LEU A 102 2.18 4.98 -6.51
CA LEU A 102 2.94 4.49 -7.66
C LEU A 102 2.88 5.44 -8.86
N GLU A 103 4.04 5.84 -9.40
CA GLU A 103 4.15 6.76 -10.53
C GLU A 103 3.50 8.14 -10.30
N HIS A 104 3.36 8.59 -9.04
CA HIS A 104 2.78 9.90 -8.73
C HIS A 104 3.55 11.03 -9.45
N PRO A 105 2.90 11.94 -10.20
CA PRO A 105 3.58 12.94 -11.03
C PRO A 105 4.05 14.20 -10.27
N GLY A 106 4.17 14.13 -8.94
CA GLY A 106 4.51 15.28 -8.09
C GLY A 106 3.48 16.43 -8.02
N VAL A 107 2.32 16.31 -8.68
CA VAL A 107 1.26 17.34 -8.72
C VAL A 107 -0.11 16.78 -8.37
N THR A 108 -1.02 17.63 -7.89
CA THR A 108 -2.35 17.20 -7.42
C THR A 108 -3.30 16.84 -8.57
N ALA A 109 -4.32 16.02 -8.29
CA ALA A 109 -5.39 15.72 -9.24
C ALA A 109 -6.09 16.99 -9.75
N ALA A 110 -6.33 17.97 -8.86
CA ALA A 110 -6.92 19.26 -9.24
C ALA A 110 -6.06 20.04 -10.24
N TYR A 111 -4.73 19.98 -10.12
CA TYR A 111 -3.82 20.56 -11.10
C TYR A 111 -3.95 19.87 -12.45
N LEU A 112 -3.91 18.54 -12.47
CA LEU A 112 -3.99 17.72 -13.69
C LEU A 112 -5.29 17.91 -14.47
N LEU A 113 -6.41 18.11 -13.76
CA LEU A 113 -7.72 18.40 -14.34
C LEU A 113 -7.78 19.81 -14.96
N LYS A 114 -7.20 20.80 -14.28
CA LYS A 114 -7.15 22.20 -14.72
C LYS A 114 -6.21 22.40 -15.89
N SER A 115 -5.05 21.74 -15.87
CA SER A 115 -4.06 21.79 -16.96
C SER A 115 -4.44 20.95 -18.18
N GLN A 116 -5.55 20.19 -18.10
CA GLN A 116 -6.02 19.29 -19.16
C GLN A 116 -4.95 18.25 -19.57
N SER A 117 -4.21 17.75 -18.58
CA SER A 117 -3.15 16.76 -18.81
C SER A 117 -3.66 15.49 -19.52
N ALA A 118 -2.75 14.80 -20.21
CA ALA A 118 -3.06 13.52 -20.85
C ALA A 118 -3.59 12.48 -19.84
N LEU A 119 -3.01 12.45 -18.63
CA LEU A 119 -3.45 11.56 -17.56
C LEU A 119 -4.91 11.83 -17.18
N ALA A 120 -5.29 13.11 -17.02
CA ALA A 120 -6.68 13.48 -16.77
C ALA A 120 -7.62 13.05 -17.91
N ALA A 121 -7.17 13.09 -19.17
CA ALA A 121 -7.96 12.59 -20.29
C ALA A 121 -8.14 11.06 -20.25
N CYS A 122 -7.09 10.30 -19.93
CA CYS A 122 -7.14 8.84 -19.77
C CYS A 122 -8.18 8.41 -18.72
N TYR A 123 -8.30 9.15 -17.63
CA TYR A 123 -9.27 8.91 -16.56
C TYR A 123 -10.58 9.68 -16.72
N ARG A 124 -10.92 10.15 -17.93
CA ARG A 124 -12.18 10.86 -18.23
C ARG A 124 -12.48 12.01 -17.26
N ARG A 125 -11.43 12.70 -16.81
CA ARG A 125 -11.50 13.82 -15.86
C ARG A 125 -12.11 13.47 -14.49
N ASP A 126 -11.94 12.23 -14.03
CA ASP A 126 -12.32 11.81 -12.68
C ASP A 126 -11.51 12.56 -11.61
N PRO A 127 -12.13 13.10 -10.55
CA PRO A 127 -11.42 13.71 -9.42
C PRO A 127 -10.42 12.78 -8.71
N ALA A 128 -10.67 11.48 -8.67
CA ALA A 128 -9.81 10.46 -8.06
C ALA A 128 -8.86 9.79 -9.07
N LEU A 129 -8.44 10.54 -10.11
CA LEU A 129 -7.61 10.01 -11.20
C LEU A 129 -6.26 9.47 -10.72
N LEU A 130 -5.68 10.05 -9.67
CA LEU A 130 -4.38 9.65 -9.15
C LEU A 130 -4.47 8.29 -8.47
N GLU A 131 -5.39 8.14 -7.52
CA GLU A 131 -5.59 6.88 -6.78
C GLU A 131 -6.04 5.75 -7.72
N ARG A 132 -6.83 6.07 -8.76
CA ARG A 132 -7.14 5.11 -9.83
C ARG A 132 -5.91 4.68 -10.62
N HIS A 133 -4.99 5.61 -10.90
CA HIS A 133 -3.73 5.31 -11.57
C HIS A 133 -2.84 4.42 -10.70
N HIS A 134 -2.62 4.81 -9.45
CA HIS A 134 -1.83 4.03 -8.49
C HIS A 134 -2.39 2.61 -8.34
N SER A 135 -3.71 2.49 -8.20
CA SER A 135 -4.39 1.19 -8.10
C SER A 135 -4.24 0.34 -9.36
N LEU A 136 -4.34 0.93 -10.55
CA LEU A 136 -4.18 0.19 -11.81
C LEU A 136 -2.74 -0.31 -11.96
N ARG A 137 -1.75 0.55 -11.71
CA ARG A 137 -0.33 0.18 -11.79
C ARG A 137 0.04 -0.88 -10.77
N ALA A 138 -0.48 -0.78 -9.54
CA ALA A 138 -0.34 -1.82 -8.53
C ALA A 138 -0.85 -3.18 -9.04
N PHE A 139 -2.05 -3.20 -9.64
CA PHE A 139 -2.64 -4.42 -10.20
C PHE A 139 -1.78 -5.03 -11.33
N GLU A 140 -1.24 -4.19 -12.21
CA GLU A 140 -0.38 -4.64 -13.31
C GLU A 140 0.93 -5.26 -12.80
N LEU A 141 1.57 -4.65 -11.80
CA LEU A 141 2.78 -5.22 -11.18
C LEU A 141 2.48 -6.52 -10.43
N MET A 142 1.41 -6.58 -9.63
CA MET A 142 1.04 -7.80 -8.90
C MET A 142 0.73 -8.96 -9.85
N SER A 143 0.10 -8.65 -11.00
CA SER A 143 -0.30 -9.64 -12.00
C SER A 143 0.81 -10.02 -12.98
N CYS A 144 1.99 -9.38 -12.88
CA CYS A 144 3.11 -9.67 -13.76
C CYS A 144 3.66 -11.08 -13.49
N HIS A 145 3.63 -11.94 -14.53
CA HIS A 145 4.10 -13.31 -14.42
C HIS A 145 5.58 -13.41 -14.04
N ASP A 146 6.43 -12.52 -14.55
CA ASP A 146 7.87 -12.53 -14.29
C ASP A 146 8.23 -12.13 -12.84
N ILE A 147 7.37 -11.32 -12.20
CA ILE A 147 7.50 -11.01 -10.77
C ILE A 147 7.03 -12.21 -9.93
N GLY A 148 5.94 -12.84 -10.35
CA GLY A 148 5.46 -14.09 -9.76
C GLY A 148 4.81 -13.96 -8.38
N LEU A 149 4.49 -12.75 -7.93
CA LEU A 149 3.96 -12.47 -6.59
C LEU A 149 2.67 -13.25 -6.27
N LEU A 150 1.76 -13.33 -7.24
CA LEU A 150 0.43 -13.93 -7.06
C LEU A 150 0.33 -15.39 -7.55
N GLN A 151 1.45 -16.02 -7.90
CA GLN A 151 1.44 -17.35 -8.53
C GLN A 151 1.04 -18.48 -7.57
N SER A 152 1.41 -18.39 -6.29
CA SER A 152 1.10 -19.41 -5.30
C SER A 152 -0.35 -19.35 -4.78
N LEU A 153 -1.06 -18.25 -5.04
CA LEU A 153 -2.42 -18.02 -4.57
C LEU A 153 -3.45 -18.77 -5.44
N THR A 154 -4.63 -19.05 -4.88
CA THR A 154 -5.79 -19.51 -5.65
C THR A 154 -6.41 -18.39 -6.49
N ALA A 155 -7.39 -18.71 -7.34
CA ALA A 155 -8.10 -17.70 -8.10
C ALA A 155 -8.91 -16.75 -7.19
N GLU A 156 -9.53 -17.30 -6.15
CA GLU A 156 -10.33 -16.57 -5.17
C GLU A 156 -9.44 -15.63 -4.34
N GLU A 157 -8.29 -16.11 -3.87
CA GLU A 157 -7.33 -15.31 -3.13
C GLU A 157 -6.76 -14.17 -3.98
N ARG A 158 -6.48 -14.41 -5.27
CA ARG A 158 -6.05 -13.35 -6.20
C ARG A 158 -7.10 -12.25 -6.36
N VAL A 159 -8.37 -12.63 -6.47
CA VAL A 159 -9.49 -11.68 -6.56
C VAL A 159 -9.63 -10.90 -5.26
N GLU A 160 -9.55 -11.57 -4.11
CA GLU A 160 -9.61 -10.94 -2.79
C GLU A 160 -8.48 -9.91 -2.63
N VAL A 161 -7.23 -10.32 -2.84
CA VAL A 161 -6.05 -9.44 -2.70
C VAL A 161 -6.16 -8.25 -3.65
N SER A 162 -6.51 -8.48 -4.92
CA SER A 162 -6.64 -7.40 -5.91
C SER A 162 -7.74 -6.41 -5.56
N SER A 163 -8.88 -6.90 -5.05
CA SER A 163 -9.98 -6.03 -4.63
C SER A 163 -9.59 -5.20 -3.40
N LEU A 164 -9.00 -5.84 -2.39
CA LEU A 164 -8.57 -5.15 -1.17
C LEU A 164 -7.49 -4.11 -1.46
N VAL A 165 -6.49 -4.43 -2.28
CA VAL A 165 -5.46 -3.45 -2.69
C VAL A 165 -6.08 -2.24 -3.39
N ARG A 166 -6.97 -2.47 -4.35
CA ARG A 166 -7.71 -1.38 -5.02
C ARG A 166 -8.48 -0.54 -4.00
N ASP A 167 -9.24 -1.17 -3.12
CA ASP A 167 -10.14 -0.46 -2.22
C ASP A 167 -9.38 0.37 -1.18
N VAL A 168 -8.23 -0.13 -0.69
CA VAL A 168 -7.34 0.60 0.23
C VAL A 168 -6.63 1.76 -0.48
N ILE A 169 -6.08 1.57 -1.68
CA ILE A 169 -5.46 2.66 -2.44
C ILE A 169 -6.50 3.73 -2.78
N MET A 170 -7.69 3.35 -3.25
CA MET A 170 -8.77 4.31 -3.51
C MET A 170 -9.24 5.06 -2.25
N ALA A 171 -8.96 4.55 -1.05
CA ALA A 171 -9.29 5.19 0.21
C ALA A 171 -8.27 6.26 0.65
N THR A 172 -7.11 6.37 -0.01
CA THR A 172 -6.11 7.42 0.29
C THR A 172 -6.48 8.78 -0.29
N ASP A 173 -7.50 8.86 -1.17
CA ASP A 173 -8.06 10.12 -1.64
C ASP A 173 -8.60 10.93 -0.44
N MET A 174 -7.91 12.04 -0.15
CA MET A 174 -8.22 12.91 0.98
C MET A 174 -9.61 13.57 0.89
N SER A 175 -10.25 13.60 -0.28
CA SER A 175 -11.65 14.02 -0.41
C SER A 175 -12.62 13.11 0.35
N ARG A 176 -12.23 11.85 0.59
CA ARG A 176 -13.01 10.83 1.30
C ARG A 176 -12.66 10.72 2.79
N HIS A 177 -11.59 11.36 3.23
CA HIS A 177 -11.05 11.25 4.60
C HIS A 177 -12.11 11.48 5.68
N ALA A 178 -12.87 12.58 5.58
CA ALA A 178 -13.89 12.92 6.58
C ALA A 178 -14.96 11.83 6.73
N ALA A 179 -15.37 11.21 5.62
CA ALA A 179 -16.35 10.14 5.63
C ALA A 179 -15.81 8.88 6.32
N PHE A 180 -14.54 8.51 6.07
CA PHE A 180 -13.90 7.39 6.74
C PHE A 180 -13.72 7.64 8.24
N CYS A 181 -13.27 8.83 8.64
CA CYS A 181 -13.14 9.18 10.07
C CYS A 181 -14.49 9.08 10.81
N ALA A 182 -15.57 9.59 10.20
CA ALA A 182 -16.90 9.50 10.79
C ALA A 182 -17.37 8.03 10.92
N ALA A 183 -17.15 7.21 9.89
CA ALA A 183 -17.50 5.80 9.91
C ALA A 183 -16.71 5.02 10.98
N THR A 184 -15.39 5.25 11.08
CA THR A 184 -14.54 4.62 12.09
C THR A 184 -14.94 5.04 13.51
N ALA A 185 -15.25 6.32 13.73
CA ALA A 185 -15.72 6.81 15.03
C ALA A 185 -17.04 6.14 15.44
N ALA A 186 -17.99 6.03 14.51
CA ALA A 186 -19.26 5.36 14.75
C ALA A 186 -19.08 3.86 15.07
N ALA A 187 -18.23 3.16 14.32
CA ALA A 187 -17.93 1.75 14.57
C ALA A 187 -17.25 1.53 15.94
N THR A 188 -16.34 2.41 16.32
CA THR A 188 -15.65 2.36 17.62
C THR A 188 -16.64 2.59 18.78
N ALA A 189 -17.55 3.55 18.63
CA ALA A 189 -18.60 3.80 19.62
C ALA A 189 -19.54 2.59 19.78
N ALA A 190 -19.95 1.98 18.66
CA ALA A 190 -20.80 0.79 18.67
C ALA A 190 -20.10 -0.42 19.32
N ALA A 191 -18.82 -0.66 19.01
CA ALA A 191 -18.03 -1.73 19.61
C ALA A 191 -17.85 -1.53 21.12
N THR A 192 -17.62 -0.29 21.55
CA THR A 192 -17.49 0.05 22.98
C THR A 192 -18.81 -0.18 23.73
N ALA A 193 -19.94 0.18 23.13
CA ALA A 193 -21.27 -0.03 23.72
C ALA A 193 -21.67 -1.51 23.77
N ALA A 194 -21.20 -2.34 22.83
CA ALA A 194 -21.45 -3.79 22.84
C ALA A 194 -20.60 -4.55 23.86
N ALA A 195 -19.51 -3.93 24.35
CA ALA A 195 -18.60 -4.50 25.34
C ALA A 195 -18.97 -4.14 26.80
N THR A 196 -19.96 -3.27 27.00
CA THR A 196 -20.56 -2.90 28.30
C THR A 196 -21.88 -3.60 28.53
#